data_AF-A0A8J3SXV1-F1
#
_entry.id   AF-A0A8J3SXV1-F1
#
_cell.length_a   1.000
_cell.length_b   1.000
_cell.length_c   1.000
_cell.angle_alpha   90.00
_cell.angle_beta   90.00
_cell.angle_gamma   90.00
#
_symmetry.space_group_name_H-M   'P 1'
#
loop_
_entity.id
_entity.type
_entity.pdbx_description
1 polymer ?
#
loop_
_entity_poly.entity_id
_entity_poly.type
_entity_poly.pdbx_seq_one_letter_code
_entity_poly.pdbx_strand_id
1 'polypeptide(L)'
;MQESGKRRGIVRLVAAVLGGALAAGIVVGVVARLLMRAILLAVDMPTSFTAGGTAGVLVAFAVLAVPAAATATARPAIRHAGRWVTAVVTGWGAARNGFADAKVLLLADESQMPLIALLTVAFAAAVVAHGRLAQYVTRYAAGQRATVN
;
A
#
# COMPACT_ATOMS: atom_id res chain seq x y z
N MET A 1 -34.25 9.09 18.96
CA MET A 1 -32.86 9.56 19.12
C MET A 1 -31.77 8.48 18.96
N GLN A 2 -32.06 7.18 19.12
CA GLN A 2 -31.03 6.12 18.96
C GLN A 2 -30.55 5.87 17.51
N GLU A 3 -31.39 6.11 16.49
CA GLU A 3 -30.99 5.91 15.08
C GLU A 3 -29.91 6.88 14.59
N SER A 4 -29.92 8.15 15.05
CA SER A 4 -28.95 9.15 14.58
C SER A 4 -27.54 8.86 15.13
N GLY A 5 -27.43 8.33 16.35
CA GLY A 5 -26.18 7.91 16.95
C GLY A 5 -25.52 6.74 16.21
N LYS A 6 -26.32 5.74 15.81
CA LYS A 6 -25.83 4.57 15.04
C LYS A 6 -25.35 4.98 13.64
N ARG A 7 -26.09 5.84 12.94
CA ARG A 7 -25.68 6.38 11.63
C ARG A 7 -24.37 7.17 11.72
N ARG A 8 -24.22 8.01 12.75
CA ARG A 8 -23.00 8.81 12.97
C ARG A 8 -21.78 7.93 13.28
N GLY A 9 -21.97 6.82 14.00
CA GLY A 9 -20.93 5.81 14.24
C GLY A 9 -20.47 5.10 12.96
N ILE A 10 -21.41 4.69 12.11
CA ILE A 10 -21.10 4.03 10.83
C ILE A 10 -20.37 4.98 9.89
N VAL A 11 -20.85 6.22 9.73
CA VAL A 11 -20.19 7.22 8.87
C VAL A 11 -18.76 7.49 9.32
N ARG A 12 -18.52 7.58 10.63
CA ARG A 12 -17.16 7.75 11.18
C ARG A 12 -16.26 6.55 10.88
N LEU A 13 -16.78 5.34 11.05
CA LEU A 13 -16.03 4.13 10.74
C LEU A 13 -15.65 4.07 9.26
N VAL A 14 -16.61 4.34 8.36
CA VAL A 14 -16.37 4.38 6.92
C VAL A 14 -15.33 5.44 6.56
N ALA A 15 -15.44 6.64 7.14
CA ALA A 15 -14.46 7.70 6.92
C ALA A 15 -13.05 7.32 7.41
N ALA A 16 -12.92 6.64 8.55
CA ALA A 16 -11.63 6.17 9.06
C ALA A 16 -11.03 5.04 8.21
N VAL A 17 -11.86 4.15 7.66
CA VAL A 17 -11.43 3.10 6.73
C VAL A 17 -10.93 3.73 5.43
N LEU A 18 -11.73 4.61 4.82
CA LEU A 18 -11.37 5.29 3.58
C LEU A 18 -10.11 6.16 3.78
N GLY A 19 -10.03 6.92 4.87
CA GLY A 19 -8.88 7.76 5.19
C GLY A 19 -7.61 6.94 5.43
N GLY A 20 -7.70 5.83 6.16
CA GLY A 20 -6.55 4.95 6.39
C GLY A 20 -6.09 4.20 5.14
N ALA A 21 -7.03 3.75 4.31
CA ALA A 21 -6.72 3.13 3.02
C ALA A 21 -6.05 4.13 2.06
N LEU A 22 -6.60 5.35 1.95
CA LEU A 22 -6.05 6.40 1.10
C LEU A 22 -4.65 6.82 1.56
N ALA A 23 -4.47 7.10 2.85
CA ALA A 23 -3.17 7.52 3.40
C ALA A 23 -2.10 6.43 3.23
N ALA A 24 -2.42 5.18 3.56
CA ALA A 24 -1.49 4.07 3.40
C ALA A 24 -1.17 3.81 1.93
N GLY A 25 -2.18 3.87 1.07
CA GLY A 25 -2.03 3.70 -0.37
C GLY A 25 -1.17 4.78 -1.02
N ILE A 26 -1.33 6.04 -0.62
CA ILE A 26 -0.48 7.14 -1.10
C ILE A 26 0.96 6.91 -0.66
N VAL A 27 1.20 6.66 0.63
CA VAL A 27 2.57 6.50 1.16
C VAL A 27 3.27 5.32 0.49
N VAL A 28 2.63 4.14 0.47
CA VAL A 28 3.24 2.94 -0.10
C VAL A 28 3.32 3.03 -1.62
N GLY A 29 2.33 3.63 -2.28
CA GLY A 29 2.36 3.86 -3.72
C GLY A 29 3.49 4.79 -4.15
N VAL A 30 3.77 5.85 -3.38
CA VAL A 30 4.93 6.72 -3.60
C VAL A 30 6.24 5.94 -3.41
N VAL A 31 6.37 5.18 -2.31
CA VAL A 31 7.56 4.34 -2.07
C VAL A 31 7.76 3.33 -3.21
N ALA A 32 6.70 2.64 -3.63
CA ALA A 32 6.72 1.72 -4.75
C ALA A 32 7.20 2.40 -6.03
N ARG A 33 6.72 3.62 -6.31
CA ARG A 33 7.12 4.40 -7.48
C ARG A 33 8.59 4.80 -7.43
N LEU A 34 9.08 5.21 -6.27
CA LEU A 34 10.50 5.54 -6.07
C LEU A 34 11.39 4.30 -6.24
N LEU A 35 10.97 3.14 -5.71
CA LEU A 35 11.69 1.88 -5.88
C LEU A 35 11.71 1.42 -7.33
N MET A 36 10.58 1.50 -8.06
CA MET A 36 10.55 1.22 -9.51
C MET A 36 11.51 2.13 -10.28
N ARG A 37 11.55 3.43 -9.94
CA ARG A 37 12.50 4.37 -10.53
C ARG A 37 13.94 4.00 -10.21
N ALA A 38 14.24 3.62 -8.97
CA ALA A 38 15.57 3.19 -8.57
C ALA A 38 16.02 1.93 -9.31
N ILE A 39 15.11 0.98 -9.55
CA ILE A 39 15.40 -0.22 -10.35
C ILE A 39 15.74 0.16 -11.79
N LEU A 40 14.96 1.03 -12.43
CA LEU A 40 15.24 1.49 -13.80
C LEU A 40 16.58 2.25 -13.89
N LEU A 41 16.89 3.09 -12.91
CA LEU A 41 18.19 3.77 -12.83
C LEU A 41 19.35 2.79 -12.65
N ALA A 42 19.14 1.72 -11.88
CA ALA A 42 20.18 0.72 -11.64
C ALA A 42 20.52 -0.10 -12.89
N VAL A 43 19.65 -0.12 -13.90
CA VAL A 43 19.85 -0.83 -15.18
C VAL A 43 20.02 0.14 -16.37
N ASP A 44 20.36 1.41 -16.09
CA ASP A 44 20.57 2.47 -17.08
C ASP A 44 19.41 2.67 -18.08
N MET A 45 18.18 2.41 -17.63
CA MET A 45 16.98 2.55 -18.46
C MET A 45 16.30 3.92 -18.28
N PRO A 46 15.65 4.45 -19.33
CA PRO A 46 14.95 5.71 -19.25
C PRO A 46 13.81 5.68 -18.22
N THR A 47 13.78 6.67 -17.32
CA THR A 47 12.82 6.75 -16.20
C THR A 47 11.56 7.56 -16.52
N SER A 48 11.03 7.48 -17.75
CA SER A 48 9.90 8.32 -18.18
C SER A 48 8.58 7.89 -17.52
N PHE A 49 8.37 8.35 -16.29
CA PHE A 49 7.11 8.15 -15.58
C PHE A 49 6.13 9.27 -15.89
N THR A 50 4.97 8.93 -16.44
CA THR A 50 3.89 9.88 -16.67
C THR A 50 3.14 10.20 -15.38
N ALA A 51 2.62 11.43 -15.27
CA ALA A 51 1.77 11.82 -14.15
C ALA A 51 0.54 10.90 -14.02
N GLY A 52 -0.07 10.53 -15.16
CA GLY A 52 -1.20 9.59 -15.21
C GLY A 52 -0.85 8.20 -14.71
N GLY A 53 0.32 7.66 -15.09
CA GLY A 53 0.79 6.37 -14.58
C GLY A 53 1.06 6.41 -13.07
N THR A 54 1.59 7.52 -12.57
CA THR A 54 1.82 7.68 -11.12
C THR A 54 0.49 7.75 -10.37
N ALA A 55 -0.47 8.54 -10.84
CA ALA A 55 -1.80 8.61 -10.24
C ALA A 55 -2.50 7.23 -10.24
N GLY A 56 -2.40 6.48 -11.34
CA GLY A 56 -2.91 5.11 -11.42
C GLY A 56 -2.31 4.18 -10.36
N VAL A 57 -0.99 4.23 -10.13
CA VAL A 57 -0.33 3.46 -9.08
C VAL A 57 -0.84 3.85 -7.69
N LEU A 58 -0.94 5.16 -7.39
CA LEU A 58 -1.44 5.61 -6.09
C LEU A 58 -2.87 5.14 -5.81
N VAL A 59 -3.75 5.22 -6.82
CA VAL A 59 -5.13 4.73 -6.72
C VAL A 59 -5.15 3.22 -6.50
N ALA A 60 -4.35 2.45 -7.25
CA ALA A 60 -4.28 1.00 -7.08
C ALA A 60 -3.85 0.62 -5.66
N PHE A 61 -2.80 1.25 -5.12
CA PHE A 61 -2.36 0.99 -3.75
C PHE A 61 -3.42 1.41 -2.72
N ALA A 62 -4.12 2.53 -2.91
CA ALA A 62 -5.22 2.94 -2.03
C ALA A 62 -6.36 1.91 -2.00
N VAL A 63 -6.76 1.37 -3.15
CA VAL A 63 -7.78 0.31 -3.23
C VAL A 63 -7.30 -0.97 -2.55
N LEU A 64 -6.04 -1.36 -2.75
CA LEU A 64 -5.45 -2.55 -2.14
C LEU A 64 -5.30 -2.46 -0.61
N ALA A 65 -5.25 -1.24 -0.06
CA ALA A 65 -5.21 -1.00 1.37
C ALA A 65 -6.56 -1.24 2.08
N VAL A 66 -7.67 -1.26 1.33
CA VAL A 66 -9.04 -1.31 1.87
C VAL A 66 -9.28 -2.55 2.77
N PRO A 67 -8.90 -3.79 2.40
CA PRO A 67 -9.10 -4.95 3.27
C PRO A 67 -8.39 -4.82 4.63
N ALA A 68 -7.15 -4.32 4.63
CA ALA A 68 -6.42 -4.07 5.87
C ALA A 68 -7.08 -2.95 6.70
N ALA A 69 -7.48 -1.84 6.08
CA ALA A 69 -8.17 -0.74 6.74
C ALA A 69 -9.53 -1.17 7.33
N ALA A 70 -10.35 -1.90 6.57
CA ALA A 70 -11.66 -2.38 6.99
C ALA A 70 -11.61 -3.35 8.19
N THR A 71 -10.51 -4.11 8.31
CA THR A 71 -10.30 -5.07 9.39
C THR A 71 -9.55 -4.49 10.60
N ALA A 72 -9.23 -3.19 10.59
CA ALA A 72 -8.38 -2.57 11.61
C ALA A 72 -8.94 -2.64 13.04
N THR A 73 -10.26 -2.55 13.18
CA THR A 73 -10.99 -2.58 14.47
C THR A 73 -11.60 -3.96 14.78
N ALA A 74 -11.40 -4.95 13.90
CA ALA A 74 -11.91 -6.31 14.09
C ALA A 74 -11.10 -7.10 15.14
N ARG A 75 -11.59 -8.31 15.47
CA ARG A 75 -10.89 -9.27 16.33
C ARG A 75 -9.47 -9.55 15.79
N PRO A 76 -8.49 -9.90 16.65
CA PRO A 76 -7.10 -10.08 16.25
C PRO A 76 -6.92 -11.00 15.04
N ALA A 77 -7.59 -12.17 15.01
CA ALA A 77 -7.50 -13.11 13.90
C ALA A 77 -7.91 -12.48 12.54
N ILE A 78 -9.05 -11.78 12.51
CA ILE A 78 -9.57 -11.12 11.29
C ILE A 78 -8.63 -9.99 10.84
N ARG A 79 -8.08 -9.24 11.80
CA ARG A 79 -7.10 -8.21 11.54
C ARG A 79 -5.82 -8.78 10.91
N HIS A 80 -5.32 -9.91 11.40
CA HIS A 80 -4.16 -10.57 10.80
C HIS A 80 -4.48 -11.05 9.38
N ALA A 81 -5.65 -11.66 9.18
CA ALA A 81 -6.10 -12.07 7.84
C ALA A 81 -6.14 -10.88 6.87
N GLY A 82 -6.73 -9.74 7.26
CA GLY A 82 -6.78 -8.55 6.40
C GLY A 82 -5.41 -8.01 6.01
N ARG A 83 -4.41 -8.08 6.90
CA ARG A 83 -3.01 -7.69 6.57
C ARG A 83 -2.41 -8.61 5.54
N TRP A 84 -2.56 -9.91 5.73
CA TRP A 84 -2.01 -10.91 4.83
C TRP A 84 -2.69 -10.89 3.46
N VAL A 85 -4.01 -10.71 3.42
CA VAL A 85 -4.74 -10.51 2.16
C VAL A 85 -4.22 -9.27 1.43
N THR A 86 -4.11 -8.13 2.11
CA THR A 86 -3.54 -6.91 1.47
C THR A 86 -2.10 -7.16 0.99
N ALA A 87 -1.24 -7.80 1.79
CA ALA A 87 0.13 -8.08 1.40
C ALA A 87 0.21 -9.03 0.19
N VAL A 88 -0.58 -10.11 0.16
CA VAL A 88 -0.62 -11.08 -0.93
C VAL A 88 -1.13 -10.43 -2.21
N VAL A 89 -2.26 -9.71 -2.16
CA VAL A 89 -2.84 -9.10 -3.37
C VAL A 89 -1.94 -7.96 -3.89
N THR A 90 -1.39 -7.13 -2.99
CA THR A 90 -0.45 -6.07 -3.37
C THR A 90 0.84 -6.66 -3.96
N GLY A 91 1.41 -7.67 -3.30
CA GLY A 91 2.61 -8.37 -3.75
C GLY A 91 2.40 -9.05 -5.09
N TRP A 92 1.27 -9.74 -5.26
CA TRP A 92 0.90 -10.39 -6.53
C TRP A 92 0.72 -9.38 -7.66
N GLY A 93 -0.02 -8.29 -7.42
CA GLY A 93 -0.21 -7.23 -8.41
C GLY A 93 1.11 -6.57 -8.81
N ALA A 94 1.99 -6.32 -7.85
CA ALA A 94 3.32 -5.79 -8.12
C ALA A 94 4.20 -6.79 -8.88
N ALA A 95 4.22 -8.06 -8.49
CA ALA A 95 4.99 -9.10 -9.16
C ALA A 95 4.53 -9.27 -10.62
N ARG A 96 3.21 -9.27 -10.88
CA ARG A 96 2.67 -9.37 -12.25
C ARG A 96 3.13 -8.22 -13.15
N ASN A 97 3.16 -7.00 -12.62
CA ASN A 97 3.66 -5.84 -13.36
C ASN A 97 5.19 -5.90 -13.53
N GLY A 98 5.92 -6.30 -12.49
CA GLY A 98 7.37 -6.48 -12.54
C GLY A 98 7.81 -7.56 -13.53
N PHE A 99 7.05 -8.65 -13.70
CA PHE A 99 7.34 -9.69 -14.71
C PHE A 99 7.16 -9.20 -16.14
N ALA A 100 6.25 -8.26 -16.39
CA ALA A 100 6.13 -7.62 -17.71
C ALA A 100 7.38 -6.80 -18.03
N ASP A 101 7.98 -6.17 -17.01
CA ASP A 101 9.22 -5.40 -17.10
C ASP A 101 10.49 -6.27 -17.01
N ALA A 102 10.39 -7.52 -16.55
CA ALA A 102 11.53 -8.40 -16.30
C ALA A 102 12.37 -8.73 -17.55
N LYS A 103 11.80 -8.56 -18.76
CA LYS A 103 12.58 -8.65 -20.01
C LYS A 103 13.71 -7.62 -20.07
N VAL A 104 13.54 -6.48 -19.40
CA VAL A 104 14.54 -5.41 -19.30
C VAL A 104 15.60 -5.76 -18.24
N LEU A 105 15.19 -6.38 -17.13
CA LEU A 105 16.08 -6.84 -16.06
C LEU A 105 17.02 -7.97 -16.48
N LEU A 106 16.62 -8.78 -17.47
CA LEU A 106 17.47 -9.81 -18.07
C LEU A 106 18.68 -9.27 -18.83
N LEU A 107 18.71 -7.97 -19.14
CA LEU A 107 19.82 -7.29 -19.82
C LEU A 107 20.77 -6.59 -18.83
N ALA A 108 20.50 -6.66 -17.53
CA ALA A 108 21.31 -5.99 -16.52
C ALA A 108 22.65 -6.72 -16.30
N ASP A 109 23.71 -5.93 -16.11
CA ASP A 109 25.04 -6.47 -15.82
C ASP A 109 25.08 -7.19 -14.47
N GLU A 110 25.94 -8.20 -14.34
CA GLU A 110 26.08 -8.99 -13.11
C GLU A 110 26.44 -8.12 -11.88
N SER A 111 27.17 -7.02 -12.10
CA SER A 111 27.51 -6.03 -11.09
C SER A 111 26.31 -5.28 -10.51
N GLN A 112 25.19 -5.21 -11.25
CA GLN A 112 23.95 -4.53 -10.86
C GLN A 112 23.00 -5.45 -10.06
N MET A 113 23.17 -6.77 -10.15
CA MET A 113 22.30 -7.78 -9.53
C MET A 113 22.13 -7.64 -8.01
N PRO A 114 23.19 -7.35 -7.20
CA PRO A 114 23.03 -7.16 -5.76
C PRO A 114 22.12 -5.98 -5.39
N LEU A 115 22.23 -4.88 -6.14
CA LEU A 115 21.40 -3.68 -5.93
C LEU A 115 19.94 -3.97 -6.29
N ILE A 116 19.70 -4.64 -7.42
CA ILE A 116 18.36 -5.05 -7.85
C ILE A 116 17.72 -5.99 -6.82
N ALA A 117 18.48 -6.93 -6.28
CA ALA A 117 18.01 -7.82 -5.21
C ALA A 117 17.63 -7.02 -3.95
N LEU A 118 18.48 -6.09 -3.51
CA LEU A 118 18.20 -5.22 -2.37
C LEU A 118 16.91 -4.39 -2.57
N LEU A 119 16.74 -3.78 -3.74
CA LEU A 119 15.56 -3.00 -4.08
C LEU A 119 14.29 -3.87 -4.12
N THR A 120 14.41 -5.11 -4.60
CA THR A 120 13.32 -6.10 -4.59
C THR A 120 12.92 -6.46 -3.17
N VAL A 121 13.89 -6.69 -2.28
CA VAL A 121 13.64 -6.94 -0.85
C VAL A 121 12.99 -5.73 -0.18
N ALA A 122 13.46 -4.51 -0.47
CA ALA A 122 12.85 -3.28 0.04
C ALA A 122 11.40 -3.13 -0.42
N PHE A 123 11.10 -3.50 -1.67
CA PHE A 123 9.75 -3.52 -2.20
C PHE A 123 8.86 -4.53 -1.46
N ALA A 124 9.34 -5.77 -1.26
CA ALA A 124 8.63 -6.78 -0.49
C ALA A 124 8.34 -6.31 0.95
N ALA A 125 9.31 -5.65 1.59
CA ALA A 125 9.12 -5.06 2.91
C ALA A 125 8.04 -3.96 2.91
N ALA A 126 8.01 -3.10 1.89
CA ALA A 126 6.97 -2.07 1.73
C ALA A 126 5.57 -2.69 1.55
N VAL A 127 5.45 -3.76 0.78
CA VAL A 127 4.20 -4.52 0.59
C VAL A 127 3.71 -5.11 1.92
N VAL A 128 4.60 -5.70 2.72
CA VAL A 128 4.24 -6.23 4.04
C VAL A 128 3.86 -5.11 5.02
N ALA A 129 4.54 -3.97 4.95
CA ALA A 129 4.25 -2.79 5.76
C ALA A 129 2.90 -2.16 5.40
N HIS A 130 2.42 -2.30 4.15
CA HIS A 130 1.20 -1.69 3.64
C HIS A 130 -0.03 -1.97 4.51
N GLY A 131 -0.28 -3.25 4.82
CA GLY A 131 -1.39 -3.63 5.68
C GLY A 131 -1.23 -3.18 7.13
N ARG A 132 0.01 -3.03 7.62
CA ARG A 132 0.28 -2.49 8.96
C ARG A 132 -0.04 -1.00 9.03
N LEU A 133 0.38 -0.25 8.01
CA LEU A 133 0.18 1.19 7.92
C LEU A 133 -1.32 1.53 7.80
N ALA A 134 -2.05 0.84 6.92
CA ALA A 134 -3.49 1.02 6.77
C ALA A 134 -4.24 0.83 8.11
N GLN A 135 -3.90 -0.24 8.84
CA GLN A 135 -4.51 -0.51 10.15
C GLN A 135 -4.14 0.53 11.21
N TYR A 136 -2.88 0.97 11.23
CA TYR A 136 -2.43 2.02 12.14
C TYR A 136 -3.21 3.31 11.93
N VAL A 137 -3.25 3.81 10.69
CA VAL A 137 -3.93 5.07 10.36
C VAL A 137 -5.44 4.96 10.61
N THR A 138 -6.09 3.86 10.21
CA THR A 138 -7.53 3.68 10.45
C THR A 138 -7.86 3.67 11.95
N ARG A 139 -7.03 3.04 12.79
CA ARG A 139 -7.25 3.04 14.26
C ARG A 139 -7.05 4.41 14.87
N TYR A 140 -6.01 5.11 14.43
CA TYR A 140 -5.75 6.47 14.88
C TYR A 140 -6.92 7.39 14.55
N ALA A 141 -7.39 7.36 13.30
CA ALA A 141 -8.55 8.12 12.85
C ALA A 141 -9.87 7.72 13.55
N ALA A 142 -10.05 6.43 13.86
CA ALA A 142 -11.20 5.94 14.61
C ALA A 142 -11.15 6.30 16.11
N GLY A 143 -9.95 6.46 16.68
CA GLY A 143 -9.72 6.74 18.12
C GLY A 143 -9.59 8.22 18.49
N GLN A 144 -9.36 9.12 17.53
CA GLN A 144 -8.99 10.52 17.78
C GLN A 144 -10.08 11.47 18.35
N ARG A 145 -11.22 10.98 18.86
CA ARG A 145 -12.19 11.81 19.62
C ARG A 145 -12.87 11.06 20.78
N ALA A 146 -12.08 10.49 21.68
CA ALA A 146 -12.49 10.34 23.08
C ALA A 146 -12.09 11.56 23.95
N THR A 147 -11.39 12.56 23.39
CA THR A 147 -10.82 13.71 24.11
C THR A 147 -11.15 15.05 23.44
N VAL A 148 -12.43 15.27 23.12
CA VAL A 148 -12.96 16.63 22.93
C VAL A 148 -14.25 16.69 23.75
N ASN A 149 -14.07 16.77 25.06
CA ASN A 149 -15.06 17.28 26.01
C ASN A 149 -14.62 18.70 26.36
#